data_AF-A0A5E7AAF2-F1
#
_entry.id   AF-A0A5E7AAF2-F1
#
_cell.length_a   1.000
_cell.length_b   1.000
_cell.length_c   1.000
_cell.angle_alpha   90.00
_cell.angle_beta   90.00
_cell.angle_gamma   90.00
#
_symmetry.space_group_name_H-M   'P 1'
#
loop_
_entity.id
_entity.type
_entity.pdbx_description
1 polymer ?
#
loop_
_entity_poly.entity_id
_entity_poly.type
_entity_poly.pdbx_seq_one_letter_code
_entity_poly.pdbx_strand_id
1 'polypeptide(L)'
;MAGDWIKFELTTLDKPEVCQIADLADIDPDAVVGKLMRVWGWFDQQTESGNAPSVSKKLLDRLVGVVGFCEHMKSVAWMIELDGVISLPHFERHNGKTAKNRLLTAKRVANHKASNGKSNAASVSSALPKEDVEKNKRPLSAQAPVDPRMPSEMTLDWVPDETLLKTYALHRGLSLDLFTEEVRVAFTGHYEPQHQVNTQSEWVGMLVKWVANDKARAAASNVKPFKPKPAPASDFDDDDTEWQNGVKP
;
A
#
# COMPACT_ATOMS: atom_id res chain seq x y z
N MET A 1 -24.50 -6.11 0.06
CA MET A 1 -23.33 -5.20 0.12
C MET A 1 -22.49 -5.63 1.31
N ALA A 2 -21.16 -5.66 1.17
CA ALA A 2 -20.28 -5.94 2.31
C ALA A 2 -20.43 -4.82 3.35
N GLY A 3 -20.47 -5.16 4.64
CA GLY A 3 -20.52 -4.19 5.74
C GLY A 3 -19.20 -3.41 5.89
N ASP A 4 -19.15 -2.52 6.87
CA ASP A 4 -17.93 -1.78 7.20
C ASP A 4 -16.83 -2.75 7.67
N TRP A 5 -15.60 -2.50 7.22
CA TRP A 5 -14.43 -3.34 7.52
C TRP A 5 -13.28 -2.48 8.02
N ILE A 6 -12.54 -3.01 8.99
CA ILE A 6 -11.35 -2.40 9.57
C ILE A 6 -10.12 -3.23 9.18
N LYS A 7 -9.00 -2.56 8.90
CA LYS A 7 -7.72 -3.26 8.65
C LYS A 7 -7.14 -3.68 10.00
N PHE A 8 -6.82 -4.96 10.16
CA PHE A 8 -6.25 -5.47 11.41
C PHE A 8 -4.88 -6.08 11.15
N GLU A 9 -3.91 -5.73 12.00
CA GLU A 9 -2.56 -6.29 11.96
C GLU A 9 -2.52 -7.52 12.87
N LEU A 10 -2.28 -8.71 12.30
CA LEU A 10 -2.29 -9.99 13.03
C LEU A 10 -1.31 -10.04 14.21
N THR A 11 -0.14 -9.41 14.08
CA THR A 11 0.86 -9.34 15.16
C THR A 11 0.40 -8.54 16.37
N THR A 12 -0.72 -7.81 16.26
CA THR A 12 -1.30 -7.07 17.39
C THR A 12 -1.79 -7.99 18.49
N LEU A 13 -2.16 -9.23 18.18
CA LEU A 13 -2.55 -10.23 19.18
C LEU A 13 -1.43 -10.50 20.21
N ASP A 14 -0.17 -10.47 19.75
CA ASP A 14 1.00 -10.82 20.54
C ASP A 14 1.77 -9.59 21.07
N LYS A 15 1.20 -8.39 20.92
CA LYS A 15 1.85 -7.15 21.35
C LYS A 15 1.87 -7.06 22.88
N PRO A 16 3.00 -6.65 23.49
CA PRO A 16 3.10 -6.53 24.95
C PRO A 16 2.08 -5.53 25.52
N GLU A 17 1.61 -4.57 24.73
CA GLU A 17 0.54 -3.65 25.08
C GLU A 17 -0.80 -4.36 25.31
N VAL A 18 -1.12 -5.41 24.53
CA VAL A 18 -2.33 -6.22 24.74
C VAL A 18 -2.24 -6.99 26.05
N CYS A 19 -1.09 -7.62 26.32
CA CYS A 19 -0.84 -8.31 27.58
C CYS A 19 -0.96 -7.34 28.78
N GLN A 20 -0.38 -6.15 28.68
CA GLN A 20 -0.48 -5.14 29.74
C GLN A 20 -1.94 -4.68 29.99
N ILE A 21 -2.72 -4.47 28.93
CA ILE A 21 -4.14 -4.14 29.10
C ILE A 21 -4.90 -5.33 29.71
N ALA A 22 -4.58 -6.56 29.31
CA ALA A 22 -5.19 -7.78 29.85
C ALA A 22 -4.95 -7.89 31.37
N ASP A 23 -3.70 -7.70 31.80
CA ASP A 23 -3.31 -7.73 33.22
C ASP A 23 -4.00 -6.62 34.02
N LEU A 24 -4.06 -5.40 33.48
CA LEU A 24 -4.68 -4.26 34.16
C LEU A 24 -6.21 -4.37 34.24
N ALA A 25 -6.84 -4.92 33.21
CA ALA A 25 -8.30 -5.06 33.13
C ALA A 25 -8.80 -6.40 33.69
N ASP A 26 -7.91 -7.30 34.10
CA ASP A 26 -8.20 -8.65 34.59
C ASP A 26 -9.11 -9.45 33.64
N ILE A 27 -8.74 -9.45 32.35
CA ILE A 27 -9.47 -10.17 31.29
C ILE A 27 -8.51 -10.89 30.37
N ASP A 28 -9.03 -11.89 29.66
CA ASP A 28 -8.28 -12.64 28.68
C ASP A 28 -7.72 -11.74 27.53
N PRO A 29 -6.46 -11.95 27.09
CA PRO A 29 -5.85 -11.18 26.00
C PRO A 29 -6.65 -11.19 24.69
N ASP A 30 -7.27 -12.32 24.31
CA ASP A 30 -8.10 -12.38 23.10
C ASP A 30 -9.38 -11.55 23.28
N ALA A 31 -9.91 -11.49 24.51
CA ALA A 31 -11.04 -10.62 24.83
C ALA A 31 -10.67 -9.13 24.76
N VAL A 32 -9.43 -8.75 25.11
CA VAL A 32 -8.92 -7.38 24.95
C VAL A 32 -8.97 -6.96 23.48
N VAL A 33 -8.53 -7.84 22.57
CA VAL A 33 -8.49 -7.55 21.13
C VAL A 33 -9.88 -7.21 20.60
N GLY A 34 -10.89 -8.01 20.94
CA GLY A 34 -12.28 -7.73 20.55
C GLY A 34 -12.79 -6.38 21.08
N LYS A 35 -12.38 -6.00 22.30
CA LYS A 35 -12.74 -4.69 22.89
C LYS A 35 -12.02 -3.54 22.18
N LEU A 36 -10.75 -3.70 21.84
CA LEU A 36 -9.99 -2.72 21.05
C LEU A 36 -10.62 -2.51 19.68
N MET A 37 -10.99 -3.58 18.97
CA MET A 37 -11.68 -3.49 17.69
C MET A 37 -12.99 -2.70 17.79
N ARG A 38 -13.71 -2.84 18.91
CA ARG A 38 -14.94 -2.06 19.15
C ARG A 38 -14.65 -0.57 19.39
N VAL A 39 -13.60 -0.23 20.12
CA VAL A 39 -13.17 1.19 20.29
C VAL A 39 -12.70 1.75 18.95
N TRP A 40 -11.81 1.07 18.25
CA TRP A 40 -11.27 1.53 16.97
C TRP A 40 -12.35 1.68 15.91
N GLY A 41 -13.28 0.73 15.81
CA GLY A 41 -14.43 0.81 14.91
C GLY A 41 -15.36 1.98 15.27
N TRP A 42 -15.54 2.29 16.55
CA TRP A 42 -16.28 3.48 16.96
C TRP A 42 -15.57 4.77 16.50
N PHE A 43 -14.26 4.89 16.74
CA PHE A 43 -13.50 6.06 16.26
C PHE A 43 -13.52 6.16 14.73
N ASP A 44 -13.41 5.04 14.03
CA ASP A 44 -13.41 4.97 12.57
C ASP A 44 -14.73 5.43 11.94
N GLN A 45 -15.85 5.21 12.64
CA GLN A 45 -17.18 5.64 12.21
C GLN A 45 -17.50 7.08 12.62
N GLN A 46 -17.05 7.51 13.81
CA GLN A 46 -17.46 8.78 14.40
C GLN A 46 -16.47 9.92 14.12
N THR A 47 -15.22 9.61 13.77
CA THR A 47 -14.15 10.59 13.58
C THR A 47 -13.48 10.44 12.22
N GLU A 48 -12.93 11.53 11.68
CA GLU A 48 -12.16 11.51 10.43
C GLU A 48 -10.65 11.45 10.69
N SER A 49 -10.20 12.04 11.79
CA SER A 49 -8.78 12.17 12.16
C SER A 49 -8.41 11.45 13.47
N GLY A 50 -9.32 10.63 14.02
CA GLY A 50 -9.08 9.95 15.30
C GLY A 50 -9.25 10.83 16.53
N ASN A 51 -9.69 12.08 16.37
CA ASN A 51 -9.98 13.01 17.46
C ASN A 51 -11.48 13.03 17.75
N ALA A 52 -11.84 12.84 19.02
CA ALA A 52 -13.23 12.80 19.47
C ALA A 52 -13.52 13.95 20.46
N PRO A 53 -13.70 15.20 19.99
CA PRO A 53 -14.08 16.30 20.85
C PRO A 53 -15.46 16.04 21.45
N SER A 54 -15.57 16.09 22.78
CA SER A 54 -16.80 15.88 23.58
C SER A 54 -17.20 14.43 23.89
N VAL A 55 -16.36 13.43 23.58
CA VAL A 55 -16.67 12.04 23.94
C VAL A 55 -16.10 11.70 25.31
N SER A 56 -16.97 11.27 26.22
CA SER A 56 -16.56 10.86 27.56
C SER A 56 -15.94 9.46 27.55
N LYS A 57 -14.84 9.26 28.28
CA LYS A 57 -14.23 7.93 28.53
C LYS A 57 -15.27 6.91 29.02
N LYS A 58 -16.19 7.35 29.88
CA LYS A 58 -17.31 6.53 30.39
C LYS A 58 -18.23 5.99 29.28
N LEU A 59 -18.39 6.70 28.16
CA LEU A 59 -19.18 6.20 27.03
C LEU A 59 -18.46 5.03 26.36
N LEU A 60 -17.15 5.15 26.13
CA LEU A 60 -16.33 4.13 25.51
C LEU A 60 -16.18 2.90 26.42
N ASP A 61 -15.96 3.10 27.72
CA ASP A 61 -15.93 2.01 28.72
C ASP A 61 -17.24 1.21 28.74
N ARG A 62 -18.39 1.89 28.66
CA ARG A 62 -19.71 1.24 28.54
C ARG A 62 -19.86 0.48 27.22
N LEU A 63 -19.33 1.03 26.13
CA LEU A 63 -19.38 0.39 24.81
C LEU A 63 -18.62 -0.94 24.78
N VAL A 64 -17.45 -1.01 25.43
CA VAL A 64 -16.65 -2.25 25.52
C VAL A 64 -17.06 -3.16 26.68
N GLY A 65 -17.82 -2.65 27.64
CA GLY A 65 -18.29 -3.37 28.82
C GLY A 65 -17.19 -3.60 29.87
N VAL A 66 -16.16 -2.75 29.89
CA VAL A 66 -15.06 -2.80 30.87
C VAL A 66 -14.83 -1.39 31.40
N VAL A 67 -14.98 -1.24 32.71
CA VAL A 67 -14.79 0.04 33.40
C VAL A 67 -13.30 0.38 33.43
N GLY A 68 -12.94 1.62 33.06
CA GLY A 68 -11.56 2.06 33.04
C GLY A 68 -10.75 1.56 31.86
N PHE A 69 -11.37 0.91 30.86
CA PHE A 69 -10.68 0.42 29.67
C PHE A 69 -9.93 1.52 28.93
N CYS A 70 -10.51 2.72 28.83
CA CYS A 70 -9.84 3.88 28.28
C CYS A 70 -8.57 4.29 29.05
N GLU A 71 -8.54 4.14 30.37
CA GLU A 71 -7.33 4.44 31.16
C GLU A 71 -6.24 3.38 30.93
N HIS A 72 -6.61 2.11 30.76
CA HIS A 72 -5.66 1.06 30.36
C HIS A 72 -5.11 1.28 28.94
N MET A 73 -5.93 1.77 28.00
CA MET A 73 -5.43 2.16 26.68
C MET A 73 -4.46 3.35 26.75
N LYS A 74 -4.66 4.26 27.71
CA LYS A 74 -3.75 5.38 27.94
C LYS A 74 -2.41 4.94 28.52
N SER A 75 -2.39 3.96 29.43
CA SER A 75 -1.14 3.48 30.04
C SER A 75 -0.18 2.88 29.01
N VAL A 76 -0.71 2.27 27.95
CA VAL A 76 0.08 1.71 26.83
C VAL A 76 0.23 2.66 25.64
N ALA A 77 -0.12 3.94 25.81
CA ALA A 77 -0.06 4.97 24.76
C ALA A 77 -0.82 4.63 23.47
N TRP A 78 -1.91 3.85 23.56
CA TRP A 78 -2.86 3.60 22.47
C TRP A 78 -4.05 4.55 22.47
N MET A 79 -4.15 5.38 23.51
CA MET A 79 -5.07 6.49 23.63
C MET A 79 -4.34 7.63 24.32
N ILE A 80 -4.59 8.86 23.88
CA ILE A 80 -4.12 10.06 24.56
C ILE A 80 -5.32 10.95 24.87
N GLU A 81 -5.17 11.75 25.92
CA GLU A 81 -6.16 12.74 26.32
C GLU A 81 -5.42 14.07 26.52
N LEU A 82 -5.73 15.04 25.67
CA LEU A 82 -5.14 16.38 25.72
C LEU A 82 -6.30 17.38 25.79
N ASP A 83 -6.29 18.24 26.82
CA ASP A 83 -7.30 19.29 27.03
C ASP A 83 -8.75 18.76 27.00
N GLY A 84 -8.96 17.53 27.49
CA GLY A 84 -10.28 16.88 27.49
C GLY A 84 -10.72 16.28 26.16
N VAL A 85 -9.86 16.29 25.14
CA VAL A 85 -10.07 15.62 23.85
C VAL A 85 -9.37 14.26 23.86
N ILE A 86 -10.13 13.21 23.57
CA ILE A 86 -9.60 11.86 23.41
C ILE A 86 -9.15 11.65 21.97
N SER A 87 -7.94 11.15 21.80
CA SER A 87 -7.35 10.86 20.50
C SER A 87 -6.66 9.50 20.49
N LEU A 88 -6.66 8.84 19.33
CA LEU A 88 -5.88 7.63 19.11
C LEU A 88 -4.55 8.00 18.43
N PRO A 89 -3.40 7.93 19.12
CA PRO A 89 -2.11 8.13 18.49
C PRO A 89 -1.89 7.05 17.41
N HIS A 90 -1.29 7.44 16.28
CA HIS A 90 -1.11 6.57 15.11
C HIS A 90 -2.43 6.00 14.55
N PHE A 91 -3.52 6.77 14.63
CA PHE A 91 -4.84 6.41 14.10
C PHE A 91 -4.77 5.81 12.68
N GLU A 92 -3.94 6.36 11.79
CA GLU A 92 -3.78 5.84 10.42
C GLU A 92 -3.18 4.43 10.34
N ARG A 93 -2.30 4.04 11.29
CA ARG A 93 -1.69 2.71 11.34
C ARG A 93 -2.75 1.62 11.51
N HIS A 94 -3.80 1.92 12.27
CA HIS A 94 -4.86 0.99 12.61
C HIS A 94 -6.15 1.21 11.79
N ASN A 95 -6.45 2.45 11.39
CA ASN A 95 -7.73 2.82 10.76
C ASN A 95 -7.65 3.38 9.32
N GLY A 96 -6.48 3.51 8.68
CA GLY A 96 -6.34 3.85 7.25
C GLY A 96 -7.33 4.92 6.71
N LYS A 97 -7.82 4.76 5.46
CA LYS A 97 -8.99 5.55 4.98
C LYS A 97 -10.20 5.17 5.82
N THR A 98 -10.73 6.08 6.62
CA THR A 98 -11.74 5.73 7.62
C THR A 98 -13.03 5.10 7.05
N ALA A 99 -13.70 4.24 7.81
CA ALA A 99 -15.03 3.72 7.45
C ALA A 99 -16.01 4.87 7.17
N LYS A 100 -15.93 5.99 7.89
CA LYS A 100 -16.75 7.17 7.61
C LYS A 100 -16.59 7.67 6.17
N ASN A 101 -15.35 7.79 5.67
CA ASN A 101 -15.09 8.20 4.29
C ASN A 101 -15.59 7.17 3.26
N ARG A 102 -15.43 5.88 3.57
CA ARG A 102 -15.94 4.79 2.73
C ARG A 102 -17.47 4.80 2.67
N LEU A 103 -18.14 4.98 3.82
CA LEU A 103 -19.59 5.06 3.95
C LEU A 103 -20.16 6.26 3.18
N LEU A 104 -19.55 7.44 3.31
CA LEU A 104 -19.97 8.64 2.59
C LEU A 104 -19.82 8.47 1.08
N THR A 105 -18.73 7.83 0.64
CA THR A 105 -18.52 7.50 -0.77
C THR A 105 -19.56 6.50 -1.26
N ALA A 106 -19.84 5.44 -0.50
CA ALA A 106 -20.87 4.46 -0.84
C ALA A 106 -22.26 5.10 -0.94
N LYS A 107 -22.62 5.99 0.01
CA LYS A 107 -23.86 6.77 -0.04
C LYS A 107 -23.92 7.65 -1.28
N ARG A 108 -22.85 8.37 -1.62
CA ARG A 108 -22.77 9.20 -2.82
C ARG A 108 -22.96 8.36 -4.09
N VAL A 109 -22.28 7.22 -4.19
CA VAL A 109 -22.40 6.29 -5.33
C VAL A 109 -23.81 5.71 -5.42
N ALA A 110 -24.43 5.33 -4.30
CA ALA A 110 -25.80 4.84 -4.28
C ALA A 110 -26.81 5.90 -4.76
N ASN A 111 -26.67 7.15 -4.29
CA ASN A 111 -27.51 8.27 -4.73
C ASN A 111 -27.32 8.58 -6.22
N HIS A 112 -26.08 8.55 -6.70
CA HIS A 112 -25.77 8.75 -8.12
C HIS A 112 -26.39 7.65 -9.00
N LYS A 113 -26.31 6.39 -8.57
CA LYS A 113 -26.95 5.26 -9.26
C LYS A 113 -28.48 5.35 -9.26
N ALA A 114 -29.08 5.80 -8.15
CA ALA A 114 -30.52 6.00 -8.05
C ALA A 114 -31.03 7.13 -8.97
N SER A 115 -30.23 8.19 -9.16
CA SER A 115 -30.56 9.30 -10.05
C SER A 115 -30.54 8.92 -11.55
N ASN A 116 -29.76 7.91 -11.95
CA ASN A 116 -29.64 7.47 -13.34
C ASN A 116 -30.69 6.40 -13.76
N GLY A 117 -31.69 6.12 -12.93
CA GLY A 117 -32.68 5.06 -13.15
C GLY A 117 -33.71 5.29 -14.27
N LYS A 118 -33.56 6.30 -15.14
CA LYS A 118 -34.54 6.64 -16.20
C LYS A 118 -33.95 6.90 -17.59
N SER A 119 -32.88 6.19 -17.99
CA SER A 119 -32.51 6.16 -19.41
C SER A 119 -31.82 4.84 -19.79
N ASN A 120 -32.60 3.86 -20.21
CA ASN A 120 -32.08 2.74 -20.99
C ASN A 120 -32.21 3.11 -22.48
N ALA A 121 -31.19 3.74 -23.06
CA ALA A 121 -31.07 3.80 -24.52
C ALA A 121 -30.31 2.54 -24.98
N ALA A 122 -30.91 1.81 -25.92
CA ALA A 122 -30.48 0.47 -26.34
C ALA A 122 -29.22 0.41 -27.23
N SER A 123 -28.28 1.38 -27.14
CA SER A 123 -27.14 1.43 -28.07
C SER A 123 -25.85 2.01 -27.51
N VAL A 124 -25.47 1.73 -26.26
CA VAL A 124 -24.11 2.02 -25.79
C VAL A 124 -23.52 0.86 -24.98
N SER A 125 -22.73 0.03 -25.65
CA SER A 125 -21.75 -0.86 -25.02
C SER A 125 -20.38 -0.50 -25.56
N SER A 126 -19.61 0.29 -24.80
CA SER A 126 -18.19 0.09 -24.50
C SER A 126 -17.58 1.31 -23.83
N ALA A 127 -16.82 1.01 -22.77
CA ALA A 127 -15.77 1.81 -22.12
C ALA A 127 -16.12 3.20 -21.55
N LEU A 128 -16.05 3.26 -20.21
CA LEU A 128 -15.93 4.47 -19.40
C LEU A 128 -14.92 5.47 -20.00
N PRO A 129 -15.28 6.75 -20.17
CA PRO A 129 -14.31 7.81 -20.34
C PRO A 129 -13.52 8.01 -19.04
N LYS A 130 -12.20 7.94 -19.16
CA LYS A 130 -11.26 8.50 -18.19
C LYS A 130 -11.34 10.03 -18.24
N GLU A 131 -11.18 10.61 -17.05
CA GLU A 131 -10.80 12.00 -16.75
C GLU A 131 -11.80 13.12 -17.04
N ASP A 132 -12.23 13.78 -15.95
CA ASP A 132 -12.23 15.23 -15.88
C ASP A 132 -11.83 15.68 -14.46
N VAL A 133 -10.56 16.08 -14.38
CA VAL A 133 -10.02 16.97 -13.36
C VAL A 133 -10.57 18.37 -13.65
N GLU A 134 -11.36 18.96 -12.75
CA GLU A 134 -11.60 20.40 -12.78
C GLU A 134 -11.19 21.13 -11.50
N LYS A 135 -10.00 21.73 -11.61
CA LYS A 135 -9.67 23.13 -11.31
C LYS A 135 -10.13 23.69 -9.96
N ASN A 136 -9.22 23.63 -8.98
CA ASN A 136 -9.00 24.78 -8.11
C ASN A 136 -7.83 25.59 -8.64
N LYS A 137 -8.13 26.68 -9.35
CA LYS A 137 -7.18 27.73 -9.71
C LYS A 137 -6.59 28.32 -8.42
N ARG A 138 -5.30 28.09 -8.18
CA ARG A 138 -4.44 29.02 -7.44
C ARG A 138 -3.19 29.25 -8.29
N PRO A 139 -2.74 30.52 -8.42
CA PRO A 139 -1.79 30.90 -9.45
C PRO A 139 -0.41 30.30 -9.23
N LEU A 140 0.29 30.01 -10.33
CA LEU A 140 1.72 29.76 -10.37
C LEU A 140 2.47 30.92 -9.70
N SER A 141 3.05 30.68 -8.53
CA SER A 141 4.32 31.27 -8.10
C SER A 141 4.71 30.70 -6.73
N ALA A 142 5.96 30.23 -6.63
CA ALA A 142 6.65 29.68 -5.46
C ALA A 142 6.16 28.29 -4.99
N GLN A 143 6.71 27.22 -5.58
CA GLN A 143 6.90 25.97 -4.85
C GLN A 143 7.76 26.31 -3.62
N ALA A 144 7.14 26.38 -2.45
CA ALA A 144 7.87 26.46 -1.20
C ALA A 144 8.78 25.22 -1.11
N PRO A 145 10.02 25.34 -0.63
CA PRO A 145 10.88 24.18 -0.41
C PRO A 145 10.13 23.21 0.51
N VAL A 146 9.73 22.06 -0.02
CA VAL A 146 9.17 20.98 0.79
C VAL A 146 10.27 20.58 1.76
N ASP A 147 10.01 20.69 3.07
CA ASP A 147 10.98 20.30 4.09
C ASP A 147 11.44 18.85 3.82
N PRO A 148 12.73 18.59 3.54
CA PRO A 148 13.23 17.26 3.19
C PRO A 148 12.97 16.20 4.26
N ARG A 149 12.63 16.61 5.48
CA ARG A 149 12.32 15.73 6.62
C ARG A 149 10.84 15.37 6.74
N MET A 150 9.95 15.99 5.97
CA MET A 150 8.53 15.68 6.02
C MET A 150 8.25 14.38 5.25
N PRO A 151 7.59 13.37 5.86
CA PRO A 151 7.22 12.15 5.16
C PRO A 151 6.23 12.44 4.03
N SER A 152 6.48 11.89 2.85
CA SER A 152 5.64 12.05 1.66
C SER A 152 5.43 10.70 0.95
N GLU A 153 4.25 10.55 0.34
CA GLU A 153 3.97 9.43 -0.56
C GLU A 153 4.69 9.63 -1.91
N MET A 154 4.98 8.51 -2.58
CA MET A 154 5.53 8.55 -3.94
C MET A 154 4.49 9.09 -4.92
N THR A 155 4.87 10.08 -5.72
CA THR A 155 4.05 10.62 -6.82
C THR A 155 4.70 10.34 -8.17
N LEU A 156 3.92 10.28 -9.25
CA LEU A 156 4.47 10.06 -10.60
C LEU A 156 5.41 11.19 -11.03
N ASP A 157 5.11 12.41 -10.60
CA ASP A 157 5.93 13.61 -10.87
C ASP A 157 7.04 13.82 -9.83
N TRP A 158 7.30 12.82 -8.98
CA TRP A 158 8.33 12.92 -7.95
C TRP A 158 9.71 13.07 -8.58
N VAL A 159 10.49 14.02 -8.05
CA VAL A 159 11.87 14.28 -8.47
C VAL A 159 12.81 14.10 -7.27
N PRO A 160 13.93 13.37 -7.43
CA PRO A 160 14.92 13.28 -6.37
C PRO A 160 15.57 14.64 -6.12
N ASP A 161 15.83 14.96 -4.85
CA ASP A 161 16.67 16.11 -4.52
C ASP A 161 18.10 15.86 -5.03
N GLU A 162 18.59 16.77 -5.87
CA GLU A 162 19.90 16.65 -6.51
C GLU A 162 21.05 16.54 -5.51
N THR A 163 20.96 17.25 -4.38
CA THR A 163 22.04 17.28 -3.39
C THR A 163 22.14 15.93 -2.66
N LEU A 164 21.00 15.37 -2.27
CA LEU A 164 20.89 14.03 -1.70
C LEU A 164 21.26 12.96 -2.74
N LEU A 165 20.84 13.09 -3.99
CA LEU A 165 21.15 12.10 -5.01
C LEU A 165 22.66 12.04 -5.27
N LYS A 166 23.32 13.20 -5.43
CA LYS A 166 24.78 13.29 -5.63
C LYS A 166 25.55 12.65 -4.49
N THR A 167 25.18 12.96 -3.24
CA THR A 167 25.85 12.42 -2.05
C THR A 167 25.66 10.91 -1.90
N TYR A 168 24.43 10.41 -2.07
CA TYR A 168 24.13 8.98 -1.94
C TYR A 168 24.71 8.15 -3.09
N ALA A 169 24.68 8.67 -4.33
CA ALA A 169 25.30 8.03 -5.47
C ALA A 169 26.83 7.91 -5.31
N LEU A 170 27.48 8.98 -4.85
CA LEU A 170 28.92 8.99 -4.56
C LEU A 170 29.27 7.95 -3.49
N HIS A 171 28.50 7.90 -2.40
CA HIS A 171 28.70 6.92 -1.32
C HIS A 171 28.53 5.46 -1.79
N ARG A 172 27.77 5.23 -2.86
CA ARG A 172 27.55 3.90 -3.47
C ARG A 172 28.43 3.64 -4.70
N GLY A 173 29.30 4.58 -5.09
CA GLY A 173 30.18 4.45 -6.26
C GLY A 173 29.43 4.38 -7.60
N LEU A 174 28.26 5.03 -7.71
CA LEU A 174 27.46 5.08 -8.93
C LEU A 174 27.68 6.40 -9.67
N SER A 175 27.79 6.36 -11.01
CA SER A 175 27.76 7.56 -11.84
C SER A 175 26.35 8.15 -11.87
N LEU A 176 26.24 9.47 -11.95
CA LEU A 176 24.97 10.18 -12.09
C LEU A 176 24.26 9.86 -13.41
N ASP A 177 25.01 9.44 -14.44
CA ASP A 177 24.47 9.08 -15.76
C ASP A 177 23.55 7.84 -15.72
N LEU A 178 23.64 7.06 -14.64
CA LEU A 178 22.79 5.88 -14.43
C LEU A 178 21.38 6.26 -13.93
N PHE A 179 21.17 7.49 -13.48
CA PHE A 179 19.88 7.98 -12.98
C PHE A 179 19.14 8.70 -14.10
N THR A 180 18.80 7.95 -15.15
CA THR A 180 18.04 8.47 -16.28
C THR A 180 16.56 8.70 -15.91
N GLU A 181 15.88 9.49 -16.75
CA GLU A 181 14.44 9.72 -16.64
C GLU A 181 13.65 8.40 -16.68
N GLU A 182 14.07 7.44 -17.51
CA GLU A 182 13.44 6.12 -17.62
C GLU A 182 13.52 5.34 -16.31
N VAL A 183 14.67 5.37 -15.63
CA VAL A 183 14.87 4.73 -14.34
C VAL A 183 14.02 5.40 -13.27
N ARG A 184 13.90 6.73 -13.30
CA ARG A 184 13.02 7.48 -12.40
C ARG A 184 11.56 7.07 -12.61
N VAL A 185 11.07 7.05 -13.85
CA VAL A 185 9.68 6.67 -14.18
C VAL A 185 9.39 5.23 -13.78
N ALA A 186 10.33 4.31 -14.00
CA ALA A 186 10.19 2.92 -13.55
C ALA A 186 10.14 2.81 -12.02
N PHE A 187 10.95 3.61 -11.33
CA PHE A 187 10.97 3.68 -9.87
C PHE A 187 9.66 4.25 -9.30
N THR A 188 9.20 5.40 -9.81
CA THR A 188 7.96 6.04 -9.36
C THR A 188 6.76 5.16 -9.66
N GLY A 189 6.69 4.55 -10.86
CA GLY A 189 5.60 3.66 -11.25
C GLY A 189 5.48 2.38 -10.41
N HIS A 190 6.56 1.92 -9.79
CA HIS A 190 6.52 0.77 -8.88
C HIS A 190 6.06 1.14 -7.47
N TYR A 191 6.45 2.31 -6.97
CA TYR A 191 6.19 2.73 -5.60
C TYR A 191 4.93 3.58 -5.40
N GLU A 192 4.45 4.28 -6.44
CA GLU A 192 3.17 5.01 -6.41
C GLU A 192 1.99 4.13 -5.95
N PRO A 193 1.77 2.91 -6.49
CA PRO A 193 0.64 2.09 -6.07
C PRO A 193 0.83 1.43 -4.70
N GLN A 194 2.04 1.46 -4.13
CA GLN A 194 2.33 0.84 -2.83
C GLN A 194 1.87 1.70 -1.66
N HIS A 195 1.58 2.99 -1.90
CA HIS A 195 1.17 3.96 -0.87
C HIS A 195 2.11 3.97 0.35
N GLN A 196 3.39 3.69 0.12
CA GLN A 196 4.41 3.82 1.15
C GLN A 196 4.69 5.30 1.38
N VAL A 197 4.90 5.70 2.63
CA VAL A 197 5.26 7.06 3.02
C VAL A 197 6.69 7.02 3.52
N ASN A 198 7.58 7.80 2.89
CA ASN A 198 8.97 7.94 3.34
C ASN A 198 9.39 9.41 3.29
N THR A 199 10.47 9.73 3.99
CA THR A 199 11.17 11.01 3.85
C THR A 199 11.90 11.10 2.52
N GLN A 200 12.27 12.31 2.10
CA GLN A 200 12.94 12.49 0.82
C GLN A 200 14.30 11.78 0.75
N SER A 201 15.03 11.75 1.86
CA SER A 201 16.29 11.00 1.98
C SER A 201 16.11 9.49 1.83
N GLU A 202 15.01 8.94 2.33
CA GLU A 202 14.72 7.51 2.22
C GLU A 202 14.34 7.14 0.79
N TRP A 203 13.50 7.96 0.13
CA TRP A 203 13.18 7.78 -1.28
C TRP A 203 14.41 7.81 -2.18
N VAL A 204 15.29 8.81 -1.99
CA VAL A 204 16.56 8.89 -2.72
C VAL A 204 17.46 7.68 -2.42
N GLY A 205 17.56 7.25 -1.16
CA GLY A 205 18.33 6.06 -0.79
C GLY A 205 17.79 4.78 -1.44
N MET A 206 16.47 4.65 -1.54
CA MET A 206 15.81 3.54 -2.24
C MET A 206 16.07 3.59 -3.74
N LEU A 207 16.01 4.75 -4.38
CA LEU A 207 16.35 4.93 -5.79
C LEU A 207 17.79 4.50 -6.07
N VAL A 208 18.75 4.97 -5.27
CA VAL A 208 20.16 4.61 -5.41
C VAL A 208 20.38 3.09 -5.23
N LYS A 209 19.69 2.47 -4.26
CA LYS A 209 19.72 1.00 -4.08
C LYS A 209 19.13 0.27 -5.29
N TRP A 210 18.03 0.78 -5.84
CA TRP A 210 17.41 0.21 -7.03
C TRP A 210 18.39 0.23 -8.21
N VAL A 211 18.99 1.38 -8.52
CA VAL A 211 19.95 1.52 -9.62
C VAL A 211 21.16 0.62 -9.43
N ALA A 212 21.68 0.49 -8.21
CA ALA A 212 22.77 -0.44 -7.91
C ALA A 212 22.40 -1.90 -8.25
N ASN A 213 21.19 -2.32 -7.85
CA ASN A 213 20.70 -3.67 -8.12
C ASN A 213 20.45 -3.90 -9.62
N ASP A 214 19.93 -2.88 -10.31
CA ASP A 214 19.67 -2.95 -11.75
C ASP A 214 20.98 -3.09 -12.55
N LYS A 215 21.99 -2.28 -12.21
CA LYS A 215 23.35 -2.41 -12.76
C LYS A 215 23.94 -3.80 -12.52
N ALA A 216 23.78 -4.35 -11.30
CA ALA A 216 24.26 -5.70 -10.98
C ALA A 216 23.53 -6.79 -11.77
N ARG A 217 22.21 -6.65 -11.96
CA ARG A 217 21.40 -7.55 -12.79
C ARG A 217 21.77 -7.48 -14.26
N ALA A 218 22.00 -6.29 -14.80
CA ALA A 218 22.46 -6.08 -16.17
C ALA A 218 23.86 -6.66 -16.40
N ALA A 219 24.75 -6.61 -15.41
CA ALA A 219 26.06 -7.26 -15.48
C ALA A 219 25.96 -8.81 -15.39
N ALA A 220 24.94 -9.34 -14.69
CA ALA A 220 24.73 -10.77 -14.51
C ALA A 220 23.96 -11.45 -15.65
N SER A 221 23.22 -10.70 -16.47
CA SER A 221 22.40 -11.23 -17.58
C SER A 221 23.20 -11.67 -18.81
N ASN A 222 24.45 -12.09 -18.63
CA ASN A 222 25.27 -12.71 -19.68
C ASN A 222 24.65 -14.05 -20.12
N VAL A 223 23.73 -13.98 -21.09
CA VAL A 223 23.16 -15.11 -21.81
C VAL A 223 24.30 -15.84 -22.54
N LYS A 224 24.70 -17.01 -22.05
CA LYS A 224 25.57 -17.91 -22.81
C LYS A 224 24.74 -18.50 -23.97
N PRO A 225 25.09 -18.28 -25.24
CA PRO A 225 24.36 -18.90 -26.35
C PRO A 225 24.48 -20.43 -26.24
N PHE A 226 23.35 -21.12 -26.38
CA PHE A 226 23.32 -22.59 -26.44
C PHE A 226 24.17 -23.07 -27.62
N LYS A 227 25.09 -24.02 -27.38
CA LYS A 227 25.78 -24.71 -28.48
C LYS A 227 24.73 -25.41 -29.35
N PRO A 228 24.68 -25.16 -30.68
CA PRO A 228 23.75 -25.86 -31.55
C PRO A 228 24.06 -27.36 -31.52
N LYS A 229 23.00 -28.17 -31.37
CA LYS A 229 23.09 -29.64 -31.40
C LYS A 229 23.46 -30.07 -32.83
N PRO A 230 24.48 -30.92 -33.05
CA PRO A 230 24.77 -31.43 -34.39
C PRO A 230 23.56 -32.19 -34.93
N ALA A 231 23.26 -31.99 -36.22
CA ALA A 231 22.16 -32.62 -36.91
C ALA A 231 22.24 -34.16 -36.80
N PRO A 232 21.11 -34.87 -36.64
CA PRO A 232 21.12 -36.33 -36.66
C PRO A 232 21.64 -36.81 -38.01
N ALA A 233 22.62 -37.72 -37.99
CA ALA A 233 23.11 -38.38 -39.19
C ALA A 233 21.93 -39.08 -39.89
N SER A 234 21.73 -38.74 -41.16
CA SER A 234 20.78 -39.40 -42.04
C SER A 234 21.36 -40.73 -42.50
N ASP A 235 21.17 -41.78 -41.69
CA ASP A 235 21.44 -43.17 -42.04
C ASP A 235 20.11 -43.93 -42.22
N PHE A 236 19.15 -43.31 -42.91
CA PHE A 236 17.95 -44.00 -43.36
C PHE A 236 18.13 -44.27 -44.86
N ASP A 237 18.57 -45.48 -45.18
CA ASP A 237 18.79 -45.94 -46.54
C ASP A 237 17.43 -46.41 -47.13
N ASP A 238 16.84 -45.57 -47.97
CA ASP A 238 15.46 -45.71 -48.48
C ASP A 238 15.33 -46.80 -49.58
N ASP A 239 16.42 -47.51 -49.90
CA ASP A 239 16.49 -48.57 -50.92
C ASP A 239 16.43 -50.01 -50.34
N ASP A 240 16.26 -50.17 -49.02
CA ASP A 240 16.30 -51.49 -48.37
C ASP A 240 14.99 -52.30 -48.64
N THR A 241 15.03 -53.14 -49.67
CA THR A 241 13.87 -53.89 -50.21
C THR A 241 13.81 -55.35 -49.70
N GLU A 242 14.56 -55.69 -48.66
CA GLU A 242 14.62 -57.06 -48.10
C GLU A 242 13.26 -57.59 -47.57
N TRP A 243 12.28 -56.72 -47.34
CA TRP A 243 10.94 -57.10 -46.88
C TRP A 243 10.04 -57.74 -47.95
N GLN A 244 10.41 -57.71 -49.25
CA GLN A 244 9.54 -58.18 -50.33
C GLN A 244 9.58 -59.70 -50.59
N ASN A 245 10.52 -60.44 -50.03
CA ASN A 245 10.59 -61.89 -50.26
C ASN A 245 9.81 -62.66 -49.19
N GLY A 246 8.52 -62.90 -49.49
CA GLY A 246 7.59 -63.68 -48.69
C GLY A 246 8.08 -65.11 -48.40
N VAL A 247 7.82 -65.52 -47.16
CA VAL A 247 8.00 -66.88 -46.63
C VAL A 247 7.31 -67.89 -47.55
N LYS A 248 8.08 -68.83 -48.12
CA LYS A 248 7.52 -70.02 -48.75
C LYS A 248 7.14 -71.05 -47.67
N PRO A 249 5.99 -71.74 -47.83
CA PRO A 249 5.49 -72.72 -46.86
C PRO A 249 6.39 -73.96 -46.72
#